data_AF-A0A969IMB9-F1
#
_entry.id   AF-A0A969IMB9-F1
#
_cell.length_a   1.000
_cell.length_b   1.000
_cell.length_c   1.000
_cell.angle_alpha   90.00
_cell.angle_beta   90.00
_cell.angle_gamma   90.00
#
_symmetry.space_group_name_H-M   'P 1'
#
loop_
_entity.id
_entity.type
_entity.pdbx_description
1 polymer ?
#
loop_
_entity_poly.entity_id
_entity_poly.type
_entity_poly.pdbx_seq_one_letter_code
_entity_poly.pdbx_strand_id
1 'polypeptide(L)'
;MRGFCYAARTKSISRAAEKLRLSQPSVSLQIKALEQELGAQLFERRGRDIHIELPVTLGEAVLGARIDVPTIDGPVTLSVPRGSNTGTTLRLKNRGIAGANGGARGNQYVRLSLSLPPSTGEAFDAFLERWSAEHPYDPRKNLPTG
;
A
#
# COMPACT_ATOMS: atom_id res chain seq x y z
N MET A 1 19.21 12.14 -7.02
CA MET A 1 17.97 11.73 -6.30
C MET A 1 17.90 12.34 -4.89
N ARG A 2 17.53 13.63 -4.75
CA ARG A 2 17.31 14.25 -3.42
C ARG A 2 15.84 14.16 -2.96
N GLY A 3 14.90 14.23 -3.91
CA GLY A 3 13.45 13.97 -3.79
C GLY A 3 13.08 12.79 -2.91
N PHE A 4 13.39 11.61 -3.44
CA PHE A 4 13.10 10.33 -2.86
C PHE A 4 13.77 10.11 -1.49
N CYS A 5 15.08 10.38 -1.36
CA CYS A 5 15.76 10.25 -0.06
C CYS A 5 15.14 11.16 1.01
N TYR A 6 14.63 12.33 0.61
CA TYR A 6 13.89 13.19 1.52
C TYR A 6 12.50 12.63 1.83
N ALA A 7 11.73 12.23 0.82
CA ALA A 7 10.40 11.65 0.99
C ALA A 7 10.42 10.34 1.78
N ALA A 8 11.46 9.52 1.65
CA ALA A 8 11.67 8.30 2.43
C ALA A 8 12.06 8.61 3.88
N ARG A 9 12.87 9.64 4.13
CA ARG A 9 13.24 10.08 5.49
C ARG A 9 12.13 10.83 6.22
N THR A 10 11.35 11.65 5.50
CA THR A 10 10.22 12.42 6.06
C THR A 10 8.91 11.67 5.98
N LYS A 11 8.90 10.53 5.28
CA LYS A 11 7.72 9.74 4.89
C LYS A 11 6.64 10.57 4.16
N SER A 12 6.93 11.79 3.68
CA SER A 12 5.94 12.73 3.12
C SER A 12 6.43 13.42 1.84
N ILE A 13 5.61 13.29 0.79
CA ILE A 13 5.84 13.83 -0.56
C ILE A 13 5.71 15.36 -0.55
N SER A 14 4.69 15.92 0.10
CA SER A 14 4.53 17.38 0.24
C SER A 14 5.66 18.02 1.04
N ARG A 15 6.10 17.40 2.14
CA ARG A 15 7.24 17.91 2.92
C ARG A 15 8.56 17.79 2.15
N ALA A 16 8.72 16.74 1.35
CA ALA A 16 9.86 16.62 0.46
C ALA A 16 9.85 17.72 -0.61
N ALA A 17 8.69 18.03 -1.20
CA ALA A 17 8.52 19.12 -2.16
C ALA A 17 8.88 20.49 -1.57
N GLU A 18 8.32 20.80 -0.40
CA GLU A 18 8.52 22.05 0.33
C GLU A 18 9.99 22.23 0.74
N LYS A 19 10.62 21.17 1.26
CA LYS A 19 12.01 21.20 1.71
C LYS A 19 13.03 21.19 0.58
N LEU A 20 12.64 20.69 -0.59
CA LEU A 20 13.45 20.74 -1.82
C LEU A 20 13.15 21.97 -2.68
N ARG A 21 12.22 22.84 -2.24
CA ARG A 21 11.74 24.01 -3.01
C ARG A 21 11.30 23.63 -4.43
N LEU A 22 10.67 22.47 -4.57
CA LEU A 22 10.20 21.96 -5.86
C LEU A 22 8.69 22.19 -6.01
N SER A 23 8.27 22.43 -7.26
CA SER A 23 6.86 22.50 -7.60
C SER A 23 6.21 21.11 -7.58
N GLN A 24 4.90 21.03 -7.30
CA GLN A 24 4.13 19.78 -7.31
C GLN A 24 4.24 18.99 -8.65
N PRO A 25 4.32 19.63 -9.84
CA PRO A 25 4.65 18.95 -11.10
C PRO A 25 6.02 18.23 -11.09
N SER A 26 7.05 18.84 -10.52
CA SER A 26 8.40 18.23 -10.42
C SER A 26 8.44 17.01 -9.52
N VAL A 27 7.56 16.96 -8.53
CA VAL A 27 7.42 15.82 -7.59
C VAL A 27 6.66 14.66 -8.25
N SER A 28 5.63 14.98 -9.03
CA SER A 28 4.90 13.99 -9.83
C SER A 28 5.81 13.31 -10.86
N LEU A 29 6.73 14.06 -11.48
CA LEU A 29 7.78 13.50 -12.37
C LEU A 29 8.76 12.59 -11.64
N GLN A 30 9.09 12.89 -10.38
CA GLN A 30 9.96 12.04 -9.56
C GLN A 30 9.27 10.75 -9.11
N ILE A 31 7.96 10.80 -8.82
CA ILE A 31 7.16 9.61 -8.53
C ILE A 31 7.11 8.72 -9.77
N LYS A 32 6.85 9.29 -10.95
CA LYS A 32 6.80 8.55 -12.21
C LYS A 32 8.15 7.89 -12.57
N ALA A 33 9.26 8.60 -12.34
CA ALA A 33 10.60 8.05 -12.52
C ALA A 33 10.89 6.87 -11.55
N LEU A 34 10.39 6.95 -10.32
CA LEU A 34 10.52 5.89 -9.32
C LEU A 34 9.63 4.69 -9.64
N GLU A 35 8.40 4.91 -10.11
CA GLU A 35 7.50 3.85 -10.59
C GLU A 35 8.13 3.09 -11.76
N GLN A 36 8.85 3.80 -12.65
CA GLN A 36 9.60 3.19 -13.75
C GLN A 36 10.83 2.39 -13.26
N GLU A 37 11.52 2.85 -12.21
CA GLU A 37 12.69 2.17 -11.65
C GLU A 37 12.31 0.94 -10.80
N LEU A 38 11.20 1.02 -10.07
CA LEU A 38 10.65 -0.08 -9.26
C LEU A 38 9.80 -1.07 -10.06
N GLY A 39 9.42 -0.72 -11.30
CA GLY A 39 8.53 -1.53 -12.14
C GLY A 39 7.11 -1.67 -11.60
N ALA A 40 6.68 -0.79 -10.69
CA ALA A 40 5.38 -0.86 -10.02
C ALA A 40 4.75 0.54 -9.88
N GLN A 41 3.47 0.66 -10.23
CA GLN A 41 2.71 1.89 -10.06
C GLN A 41 2.35 2.09 -8.59
N LEU A 42 2.79 3.20 -8.00
CA LEU A 42 2.64 3.49 -6.57
C LEU A 42 1.30 4.19 -6.29
N PHE A 43 0.82 5.02 -7.22
CA PHE A 43 -0.47 5.70 -7.10
C PHE A 43 -1.25 5.67 -8.42
N GLU A 44 -2.49 5.19 -8.36
CA GLU A 44 -3.44 5.25 -9.46
C GLU A 44 -4.51 6.29 -9.16
N ARG A 45 -4.65 7.29 -10.03
CA ARG A 45 -5.69 8.32 -9.89
C ARG A 45 -6.94 7.88 -10.63
N ARG A 46 -8.06 7.77 -9.90
CA ARG A 46 -9.40 7.53 -10.46
C ARG A 46 -10.30 8.73 -10.16
N GLY A 47 -10.43 9.63 -11.12
CA GLY A 47 -11.14 10.90 -10.92
C GLY A 47 -10.45 11.77 -9.87
N ARG A 48 -11.07 11.92 -8.69
CA ARG A 48 -10.46 12.60 -7.53
C ARG A 48 -9.90 11.64 -6.49
N ASP A 49 -10.19 10.35 -6.63
CA ASP A 49 -9.72 9.35 -5.69
C ASP A 49 -8.35 8.81 -6.10
N ILE A 50 -7.59 8.37 -5.10
CA ILE A 50 -6.28 7.76 -5.26
C ILE A 50 -6.39 6.30 -4.84
N HIS A 51 -5.83 5.40 -5.63
CA HIS A 51 -5.78 3.98 -5.35
C HIS A 51 -4.32 3.56 -5.24
N ILE A 52 -4.02 2.76 -4.23
CA ILE A 52 -2.70 2.14 -4.07
C ILE A 52 -2.87 0.66 -3.79
N GLU A 53 -1.88 -0.12 -4.20
CA GLU A 53 -1.70 -1.48 -3.72
C GLU A 53 -0.65 -1.46 -2.61
N LEU A 54 -1.01 -1.96 -1.43
CA LEU A 54 -0.15 -1.94 -0.26
C LEU A 54 0.23 -3.38 0.10
N PRO A 55 1.50 -3.78 -0.10
CA PRO A 55 1.97 -5.07 0.37
C PRO A 55 1.92 -5.11 1.90
N VAL A 56 1.39 -6.20 2.44
CA VAL A 56 1.37 -6.50 3.87
C VAL A 56 1.92 -7.90 4.11
N THR A 57 2.57 -8.08 5.24
CA THR A 57 3.10 -9.38 5.67
C THR A 57 1.95 -10.32 6.08
N LEU A 58 2.23 -11.63 6.08
CA LEU A 58 1.31 -12.62 6.62
C LEU A 58 0.92 -12.31 8.07
N GLY A 59 1.88 -11.88 8.89
CA GLY A 59 1.65 -11.52 10.29
C GLY A 59 0.68 -10.35 10.46
N GLU A 60 0.90 -9.25 9.71
CA GLU A 60 0.02 -8.07 9.76
C GLU A 60 -1.40 -8.40 9.32
N ALA A 61 -1.56 -9.25 8.32
CA ALA A 61 -2.86 -9.66 7.82
C ALA A 61 -3.59 -10.60 8.79
N VAL A 62 -2.91 -11.62 9.31
CA VAL A 62 -3.48 -12.63 10.20
C VAL A 62 -3.77 -12.06 11.58
N LEU A 63 -2.87 -11.26 12.14
CA LEU A 63 -2.95 -10.75 13.51
C LEU A 63 -3.59 -9.37 13.61
N GLY A 64 -3.63 -8.63 12.50
CA GLY A 64 -3.94 -7.21 12.49
C GLY A 64 -2.71 -6.37 12.83
N ALA A 65 -2.70 -5.11 12.36
CA ALA A 65 -1.56 -4.22 12.57
C ALA A 65 -1.95 -2.75 12.47
N ARG A 66 -1.06 -1.87 12.92
CA ARG A 66 -1.09 -0.43 12.59
C ARG A 66 0.15 -0.11 11.78
N ILE A 67 -0.04 0.26 10.51
CA ILE A 67 1.05 0.48 9.57
C ILE A 67 0.99 1.88 8.98
N ASP A 68 2.14 2.42 8.59
CA ASP A 68 2.21 3.71 7.91
C ASP A 68 1.90 3.52 6.42
N VAL A 69 0.93 4.29 5.92
CA VAL A 69 0.50 4.24 4.53
C VAL A 69 0.87 5.55 3.84
N PRO A 70 1.57 5.49 2.69
CA PRO A 70 1.90 6.69 1.95
C PRO A 70 0.64 7.33 1.37
N THR A 71 0.49 8.64 1.55
CA THR A 71 -0.52 9.45 0.86
C THR A 71 0.14 10.63 0.16
N ILE A 72 -0.60 11.30 -0.71
CA ILE A 72 -0.11 12.48 -1.44
C ILE A 72 0.27 13.66 -0.53
N ASP A 73 -0.29 13.74 0.70
CA ASP A 73 0.01 14.80 1.67
C ASP A 73 1.04 14.38 2.74
N GLY A 74 1.43 13.11 2.77
CA GLY A 74 2.22 12.53 3.86
C GLY A 74 1.73 11.15 4.29
N PRO A 75 2.46 10.47 5.18
CA PRO A 75 2.06 9.16 5.63
C PRO A 75 0.91 9.31 6.63
N VAL A 76 0.04 8.31 6.69
CA VAL A 76 -0.97 8.20 7.75
C VAL A 76 -0.97 6.80 8.31
N THR A 77 -1.19 6.67 9.62
CA THR A 77 -1.35 5.36 10.24
C THR A 77 -2.70 4.76 9.85
N LEU A 78 -2.67 3.59 9.21
CA LEU A 78 -3.84 2.78 8.88
C LEU A 78 -3.91 1.57 9.81
N SER A 79 -5.11 1.24 10.27
CA SER A 79 -5.36 -0.01 10.99
C SER A 79 -5.72 -1.10 9.99
N VAL A 80 -4.91 -2.16 9.94
CA VAL A 80 -5.19 -3.40 9.20
C VAL A 80 -6.02 -4.30 10.12
N PRO A 81 -7.27 -4.65 9.77
CA PRO A 81 -8.09 -5.57 10.55
C PRO A 81 -7.45 -6.96 10.63
N ARG A 82 -7.65 -7.64 11.76
CA ARG A 82 -7.28 -9.06 11.92
C ARG A 82 -8.02 -9.91 10.89
N GLY A 83 -7.32 -10.86 10.26
CA GLY A 83 -7.90 -11.71 9.22
C GLY A 83 -8.11 -10.99 7.90
N SER A 84 -7.36 -9.91 7.63
CA SER A 84 -7.35 -9.27 6.32
C SER A 84 -6.76 -10.19 5.25
N ASN A 85 -7.18 -10.03 4.00
CA ASN A 85 -6.70 -10.85 2.89
C ASN A 85 -6.31 -9.95 1.69
N THR A 86 -5.65 -10.53 0.70
CA THR A 86 -5.42 -9.89 -0.59
C THR A 86 -6.74 -9.43 -1.20
N GLY A 87 -6.78 -8.19 -1.67
CA GLY A 87 -7.97 -7.56 -2.26
C GLY A 87 -8.83 -6.78 -1.26
N THR A 88 -8.66 -6.97 0.06
CA THR A 88 -9.32 -6.11 1.06
C THR A 88 -8.97 -4.65 0.79
N THR A 89 -9.99 -3.80 0.65
CA THR A 89 -9.81 -2.38 0.33
C THR A 89 -10.22 -1.50 1.50
N LEU A 90 -9.27 -0.73 2.02
CA LEU A 90 -9.46 0.19 3.14
C LEU A 90 -9.53 1.63 2.63
N ARG A 91 -10.49 2.41 3.14
CA ARG A 91 -10.71 3.79 2.70
C ARG A 91 -10.16 4.80 3.70
N LEU A 92 -9.29 5.66 3.22
CA LEU A 92 -8.80 6.86 3.89
C LEU A 92 -9.59 8.08 3.39
N LYS A 93 -10.45 8.63 4.25
CA LYS A 93 -11.30 9.79 3.91
C LYS A 93 -10.46 11.04 3.67
N ASN A 94 -10.84 11.85 2.67
CA ASN A 94 -10.21 13.14 2.36
C ASN A 94 -8.70 13.07 2.07
N ARG A 95 -8.20 11.93 1.58
CA ARG A 95 -6.78 11.73 1.19
C ARG A 95 -6.56 11.63 -0.33
N GLY A 96 -7.58 11.90 -1.13
CA GLY A 96 -7.48 12.03 -2.60
C GLY A 96 -7.20 13.47 -3.05
N ILE A 97 -7.40 13.77 -4.32
CA ILE A 97 -7.15 15.09 -4.91
C ILE A 97 -8.17 16.13 -4.42
N ALA A 98 -7.72 17.36 -4.15
CA ALA A 98 -8.59 18.49 -3.80
C ALA A 98 -9.57 18.82 -4.94
N GLY A 99 -10.81 19.19 -4.60
CA GLY A 99 -11.78 19.67 -5.59
C GLY A 99 -11.44 21.08 -6.08
N ALA A 100 -11.87 21.39 -7.31
CA ALA A 100 -11.77 22.76 -7.84
C ALA A 100 -12.65 23.72 -7.03
N ASN A 101 -12.26 24.99 -6.93
CA ASN A 101 -13.04 26.07 -6.30
C ASN A 101 -13.52 25.76 -4.87
N GLY A 102 -12.69 25.08 -4.06
CA GLY A 102 -13.06 24.70 -2.69
C GLY A 102 -13.98 23.47 -2.60
N GLY A 103 -14.19 22.76 -3.71
CA GLY A 103 -14.94 21.51 -3.72
C GLY A 103 -14.31 20.43 -2.83
N ALA A 104 -15.14 19.48 -2.40
CA ALA A 104 -14.71 18.39 -1.51
C ALA A 104 -13.46 17.66 -2.03
N ARG A 105 -12.66 17.11 -1.11
CA ARG A 105 -11.49 16.31 -1.48
C ARG A 105 -11.93 14.88 -1.80
N GLY A 106 -11.22 14.22 -2.72
CA GLY A 106 -11.36 12.78 -2.94
C GLY A 106 -10.83 11.96 -1.76
N ASN A 107 -10.87 10.65 -1.89
CA ASN A 107 -10.41 9.68 -0.91
C ASN A 107 -9.18 8.92 -1.43
N GLN A 108 -8.49 8.22 -0.52
CA GLN A 108 -7.53 7.22 -0.92
C GLN A 108 -8.06 5.82 -0.57
N TYR A 109 -7.96 4.89 -1.49
CA TYR A 109 -8.30 3.49 -1.34
C TYR A 109 -7.02 2.67 -1.34
N VAL A 110 -6.86 1.86 -0.29
CA VAL A 110 -5.68 1.05 -0.06
C VAL A 110 -6.10 -0.40 -0.24
N ARG A 111 -5.72 -1.01 -1.36
CA ARG A 111 -5.95 -2.43 -1.62
C ARG A 111 -4.79 -3.22 -1.05
N LEU A 112 -5.07 -4.10 -0.09
CA LEU A 112 -4.05 -4.93 0.53
C LEU A 112 -3.62 -6.05 -0.42
N SER A 113 -2.34 -6.39 -0.41
CA SER A 113 -1.78 -7.53 -1.11
C SER A 113 -0.84 -8.28 -0.18
N LEU A 114 -1.06 -9.57 0.04
CA LEU A 114 -0.18 -10.39 0.86
C LEU A 114 1.16 -10.59 0.15
N SER A 115 2.25 -10.22 0.82
CA SER A 115 3.61 -10.47 0.36
C SER A 115 4.32 -11.41 1.34
N LEU A 116 4.88 -12.48 0.80
CA LEU A 116 5.75 -13.39 1.55
C LEU A 116 7.18 -12.85 1.58
N PRO A 117 7.98 -13.21 2.61
CA PRO A 117 9.41 -12.92 2.60
C PRO A 117 10.11 -13.70 1.47
N PRO A 118 11.28 -13.24 1.00
CA PRO A 118 12.06 -13.93 -0.04
C PRO A 118 12.56 -15.31 0.38
N SER A 119 12.66 -15.55 1.69
CA SER A 119 12.97 -16.85 2.28
C SER A 119 12.20 -17.00 3.60
N THR A 120 11.66 -18.19 3.83
CA THR A 120 10.86 -18.55 5.00
C THR A 120 11.68 -19.26 6.09
N GLY A 121 12.71 -20.00 5.68
CA GLY A 121 13.57 -20.78 6.58
C GLY A 121 12.90 -22.04 7.13
N GLU A 122 13.72 -23.03 7.52
CA GLU A 122 13.27 -24.38 7.90
C GLU A 122 12.22 -24.38 9.03
N ALA A 123 12.37 -23.48 10.01
CA ALA A 123 11.45 -23.42 11.16
C ALA A 123 10.03 -23.01 10.75
N PHE A 124 9.89 -22.07 9.79
CA PHE A 124 8.59 -21.64 9.32
C PHE A 124 7.97 -22.67 8.39
N ASP A 125 8.78 -23.31 7.54
CA ASP A 125 8.33 -24.37 6.64
C ASP A 125 7.77 -25.56 7.43
N ALA A 126 8.50 -26.05 8.44
CA ALA A 126 8.04 -27.13 9.31
C ALA A 126 6.77 -26.77 10.10
N PHE A 127 6.64 -25.50 10.52
CA PHE A 127 5.41 -25.02 11.14
C PHE A 127 4.23 -25.08 10.17
N LEU A 128 4.40 -24.58 8.94
CA LEU A 128 3.35 -24.54 7.94
C LEU A 128 2.94 -25.94 7.47
N GLU A 129 3.87 -26.88 7.33
CA GLU A 129 3.56 -28.27 6.99
C GLU A 129 2.62 -28.89 8.02
N ARG A 130 2.98 -28.81 9.31
CA ARG A 130 2.14 -29.33 10.40
C ARG A 130 0.79 -28.63 10.45
N TRP A 131 0.79 -27.30 10.42
CA TRP A 131 -0.45 -26.52 10.52
C TRP A 131 -1.41 -26.81 9.37
N SER A 132 -0.90 -26.92 8.14
CA SER A 132 -1.70 -27.17 6.94
C SER A 132 -2.29 -28.58 6.90
N ALA A 133 -1.58 -29.57 7.45
CA ALA A 133 -2.10 -30.93 7.61
C ALA A 133 -3.27 -31.00 8.61
N GLU A 134 -3.19 -30.23 9.70
CA GLU A 134 -4.22 -30.15 10.74
C GLU A 134 -5.42 -29.26 10.35
N HIS A 135 -5.22 -28.27 9.47
CA HIS A 135 -6.22 -27.26 9.11
C HIS A 135 -6.42 -27.16 7.59
N PRO A 136 -6.85 -28.24 6.92
CA PRO A 136 -7.06 -28.20 5.48
C PRO A 136 -8.21 -27.25 5.13
N TYR A 137 -7.95 -26.33 4.21
CA TYR A 137 -8.98 -25.52 3.56
C TYR A 137 -8.67 -25.40 2.08
N ASP A 138 -9.72 -25.34 1.26
CA ASP A 138 -9.57 -25.15 -0.18
C ASP A 138 -10.04 -23.75 -0.61
N PRO A 139 -9.11 -22.81 -0.88
CA PRO A 139 -9.46 -21.49 -1.38
C PRO A 139 -10.05 -21.53 -2.81
N ARG A 140 -9.98 -22.67 -3.51
CA ARG A 140 -10.43 -22.86 -4.89
C ARG A 140 -11.72 -23.66 -5.02
N LYS A 141 -12.37 -24.03 -3.91
CA LYS A 141 -13.57 -24.89 -3.89
C LYS A 141 -14.73 -24.42 -4.77
N ASN A 142 -14.78 -23.13 -5.09
CA ASN A 142 -15.84 -22.50 -5.90
C ASN A 142 -15.38 -22.12 -7.32
N LEU A 143 -14.16 -22.51 -7.73
CA LEU A 143 -13.72 -22.27 -9.11
C LEU A 143 -14.40 -23.26 -10.06
N PRO A 144 -14.85 -22.81 -11.25
CA PRO A 144 -15.40 -23.71 -12.25
C PRO A 144 -14.35 -24.77 -12.58
N THR A 145 -14.69 -26.04 -12.36
CA THR A 145 -13.94 -27.16 -12.94
C THR A 145 -14.49 -27.32 -14.34
N GLY A 146 -13.64 -27.13 -15.35
CA GLY A 146 -14.02 -27.25 -16.76
C GLY A 146 -14.52 -28.64 -17.14
#